data_AF-A0A4R2IS04-F1
#
_entry.id   AF-A0A4R2IS04-F1
#
_cell.length_a   1.000
_cell.length_b   1.000
_cell.length_c   1.000
_cell.angle_alpha   90.00
_cell.angle_beta   90.00
_cell.angle_gamma   90.00
#
_symmetry.space_group_name_H-M   'P 1'
#
loop_
_entity.id
_entity.type
_entity.pdbx_description
1 polymer ?
#
loop_
_entity_poly.entity_id
_entity_poly.type
_entity_poly.pdbx_seq_one_letter_code
_entity_poly.pdbx_strand_id
1 'polypeptide(L)'
;MDGFTVEPGGLDRAANAALSQQEELVSHPATRWELADRTLGDDDLAAALAEFQAASRQALDVLSRDWGELADRYQQAAARYRATDAALAERIDDLARELEN
;
A
#
# COMPACT_ATOMS: atom_id res chain seq x y z
N MET A 1 -9.10 28.06 -0.94
CA MET A 1 -9.08 26.61 -1.15
C MET A 1 -7.84 26.34 -1.97
N ASP A 2 -6.76 25.90 -1.34
CA ASP A 2 -5.60 25.44 -2.09
C ASP A 2 -5.99 24.13 -2.78
N GLY A 3 -6.09 24.18 -4.11
CA GLY A 3 -6.40 23.01 -4.91
C GLY A 3 -5.35 21.93 -4.66
N PHE A 4 -5.80 20.72 -4.36
CA PHE A 4 -4.93 19.56 -4.25
C PHE A 4 -4.38 19.24 -5.65
N THR A 5 -3.24 19.85 -6.01
CA THR A 5 -2.57 19.59 -7.28
C THR A 5 -1.86 18.26 -7.18
N VAL A 6 -2.46 17.21 -7.75
CA VAL A 6 -1.80 15.91 -7.89
C VAL A 6 -0.71 16.05 -8.94
N GLU A 7 0.55 15.94 -8.53
CA GLU A 7 1.67 15.93 -9.46
C GLU A 7 1.53 14.74 -10.43
N PRO A 8 1.80 14.91 -11.74
CA PRO A 8 1.76 13.81 -12.70
C PRO A 8 2.59 12.60 -12.22
N GLY A 9 1.96 11.43 -12.15
CA GLY A 9 2.58 10.19 -11.66
C GLY A 9 2.79 10.11 -10.15
N GLY A 10 2.42 11.14 -9.36
CA GLY A 10 2.57 11.14 -7.89
C GLY A 10 1.79 10.02 -7.21
N LEU A 11 0.58 9.71 -7.69
CA LEU A 11 -0.23 8.60 -7.18
C LEU A 11 0.37 7.23 -7.53
N ASP A 12 0.95 7.06 -8.74
CA ASP A 12 1.64 5.83 -9.12
C ASP A 12 2.90 5.62 -8.25
N ARG A 13 3.65 6.69 -7.96
CA ARG A 13 4.80 6.64 -7.02
C ARG A 13 4.36 6.25 -5.61
N ALA A 14 3.26 6.83 -5.12
CA ALA A 14 2.72 6.50 -3.80
C ALA A 14 2.24 5.04 -3.71
N ALA A 15 1.57 4.54 -4.76
CA ALA A 15 1.19 3.13 -4.85
C ALA A 15 2.42 2.20 -4.80
N ASN A 16 3.45 2.49 -5.60
CA ASN A 16 4.67 1.69 -5.61
C ASN A 16 5.39 1.74 -4.26
N ALA A 17 5.45 2.90 -3.61
CA ALA A 17 6.03 3.02 -2.27
C ALA A 17 5.28 2.17 -1.24
N ALA A 18 3.94 2.16 -1.27
CA ALA A 18 3.12 1.31 -0.42
C ALA A 18 3.37 -0.18 -0.65
N LEU A 19 3.49 -0.62 -1.92
CA LEU A 19 3.83 -2.00 -2.27
C LEU A 19 5.25 -2.38 -1.78
N SER A 20 6.23 -1.49 -1.91
CA SER A 20 7.58 -1.74 -1.39
C SER A 20 7.59 -1.88 0.13
N GLN A 21 6.80 -1.07 0.85
CA GLN A 21 6.66 -1.21 2.31
C GLN A 21 5.99 -2.52 2.71
N GLN A 22 4.97 -2.94 1.95
CA GLN A 22 4.34 -4.24 2.12
C GLN A 22 5.36 -5.38 1.94
N GLU A 23 6.18 -5.32 0.87
CA GLU A 23 7.22 -6.30 0.57
C GLU A 23 8.30 -6.36 1.66
N GLU A 24 8.74 -5.20 2.15
CA GLU A 24 9.69 -5.10 3.26
C GLU A 24 9.13 -5.77 4.52
N LEU A 25 7.87 -5.51 4.88
CA LEU A 25 7.23 -6.12 6.05
C LEU A 25 7.14 -7.64 5.95
N VAL A 26 6.73 -8.20 4.80
CA VAL A 26 6.60 -9.66 4.64
C VAL A 26 7.96 -10.36 4.52
N SER A 27 9.00 -9.64 4.09
CA SER A 27 10.35 -10.17 3.96
C SER A 27 11.21 -9.99 5.22
N HIS A 28 10.79 -9.13 6.16
CA HIS A 28 11.58 -8.75 7.32
C HIS A 28 11.90 -9.96 8.23
N PRO A 29 13.18 -10.20 8.60
CA PRO A 29 13.58 -11.37 9.39
C PRO A 29 12.84 -11.54 10.73
N ALA A 30 12.43 -10.44 11.35
CA ALA A 30 11.64 -10.46 12.59
C ALA A 30 10.26 -11.16 12.43
N THR A 31 9.71 -11.22 11.20
CA THR A 31 8.45 -11.95 10.94
C THR A 31 8.66 -13.45 10.86
N ARG A 32 9.91 -13.89 10.63
CA ARG A 32 10.34 -15.29 10.50
C ARG A 32 11.01 -15.84 11.75
N TRP A 33 11.08 -15.04 12.81
CA TRP A 33 11.73 -15.45 14.04
C TRP A 33 10.87 -16.50 14.76
N GLU A 34 11.40 -17.73 14.82
CA GLU A 34 10.90 -18.83 15.65
C GLU A 34 11.99 -19.16 16.66
N LEU A 35 11.83 -18.68 17.88
CA LEU A 35 12.62 -19.17 19.01
C LEU A 35 12.06 -20.53 19.42
N ALA A 36 12.88 -21.58 19.34
CA ALA A 36 12.48 -22.91 19.74
C ALA A 36 12.31 -23.00 21.26
N ASP A 37 11.18 -23.52 21.73
CA ASP A 37 10.80 -23.69 23.16
C ASP A 37 11.93 -24.23 24.05
N ARG A 38 12.74 -25.14 23.49
CA ARG A 38 13.86 -25.81 24.15
C ARG A 38 14.98 -24.87 24.64
N THR A 39 14.96 -23.60 24.22
CA THR A 39 16.03 -22.63 24.53
C THR A 39 15.79 -21.91 25.86
N LEU A 40 14.55 -21.88 26.36
CA LEU A 40 14.17 -21.02 27.48
C LEU A 40 14.23 -21.70 28.85
N GLY A 41 14.19 -23.03 28.89
CA GLY A 41 14.33 -23.81 30.14
C GLY A 41 13.23 -23.60 31.19
N ASP A 42 12.22 -22.80 30.86
CA ASP A 42 11.09 -22.41 31.70
C ASP A 42 9.82 -22.43 30.83
N ASP A 43 8.84 -23.24 31.25
CA ASP A 43 7.61 -23.48 30.48
C ASP A 43 6.71 -22.24 30.39
N ASP A 44 6.68 -21.40 31.44
CA ASP A 44 5.89 -20.17 31.45
C ASP A 44 6.51 -19.14 30.50
N LEU A 45 7.85 -19.06 30.47
CA LEU A 45 8.57 -18.20 29.55
C LEU A 45 8.40 -18.65 28.09
N ALA A 46 8.39 -19.97 27.84
CA ALA A 46 8.10 -20.53 26.53
C ALA A 46 6.67 -20.19 26.06
N ALA A 47 5.68 -20.36 26.94
CA ALA A 47 4.29 -19.99 26.64
C ALA A 47 4.12 -18.49 26.34
N ALA A 48 4.69 -17.62 27.17
CA ALA A 48 4.63 -16.17 26.96
C ALA A 48 5.31 -15.75 25.65
N LEU A 49 6.43 -16.38 25.29
CA LEU A 49 7.11 -16.10 24.03
C LEU A 49 6.29 -16.56 22.82
N ALA A 50 5.66 -17.73 22.90
CA ALA A 50 4.79 -18.25 21.85
C ALA A 50 3.59 -17.32 21.60
N GLU A 51 2.96 -16.83 22.68
CA GLU A 51 1.87 -15.84 22.58
C GLU A 51 2.35 -14.54 21.94
N PHE A 52 3.50 -14.02 22.36
CA PHE A 52 4.09 -12.82 21.77
C PHE A 52 4.40 -12.99 20.28
N GLN A 53 4.95 -14.14 19.87
CA GLN A 53 5.22 -14.43 18.46
C GLN A 53 3.92 -14.50 17.65
N ALA A 54 2.88 -15.15 18.18
CA ALA A 54 1.58 -15.25 17.52
C ALA A 54 0.92 -13.86 17.34
N ALA A 55 0.91 -13.04 18.39
CA ALA A 55 0.39 -11.67 18.34
C ALA A 55 1.18 -10.80 17.35
N SER A 56 2.50 -10.93 17.34
CA SER A 56 3.37 -10.19 16.42
C SER A 56 3.10 -10.56 14.97
N ARG A 57 2.98 -11.86 14.65
CA ARG A 57 2.62 -12.33 13.31
C ARG A 57 1.26 -11.80 12.86
N GLN A 58 0.26 -11.86 13.73
CA GLN A 58 -1.06 -11.33 13.44
C GLN A 58 -1.02 -9.83 13.14
N ALA A 59 -0.28 -9.05 13.93
CA ALA A 59 -0.14 -7.61 13.71
C ALA A 59 0.55 -7.29 12.37
N LEU A 60 1.59 -8.03 12.02
CA LEU A 60 2.31 -7.88 10.75
C LEU A 60 1.44 -8.24 9.54
N ASP A 61 0.66 -9.32 9.65
CA ASP A 61 -0.31 -9.71 8.62
C ASP A 61 -1.36 -8.63 8.36
N VAL A 62 -1.89 -8.03 9.44
CA VAL A 62 -2.85 -6.93 9.33
C VAL A 62 -2.20 -5.71 8.66
N LEU A 63 -1.03 -5.30 9.12
CA LEU A 63 -0.32 -4.15 8.56
C LEU A 63 0.03 -4.36 7.08
N SER A 64 0.44 -5.56 6.69
CA SER A 64 0.71 -5.91 5.30
C SER A 64 -0.54 -5.78 4.42
N ARG A 65 -1.71 -6.22 4.90
CA ARG A 65 -2.97 -6.04 4.17
C ARG A 65 -3.34 -4.56 4.02
N ASP A 66 -3.18 -3.76 5.08
CA ASP A 66 -3.48 -2.33 5.06
C ASP A 66 -2.61 -1.59 4.03
N TRP A 67 -1.33 -1.93 3.92
CA TRP A 67 -0.45 -1.38 2.88
C TRP A 67 -0.87 -1.78 1.46
N GLY A 68 -1.28 -3.04 1.26
CA GLY A 68 -1.84 -3.51 -0.01
C GLY A 68 -3.11 -2.75 -0.40
N GLU A 69 -4.05 -2.60 0.53
CA GLU A 69 -5.28 -1.82 0.29
C GLU A 69 -4.97 -0.35 -0.04
N LEU A 70 -3.99 0.25 0.62
CA LEU A 70 -3.58 1.62 0.35
C LEU A 70 -2.98 1.76 -1.05
N ALA A 71 -2.14 0.81 -1.48
CA ALA A 71 -1.59 0.77 -2.83
C ALA A 71 -2.71 0.68 -3.88
N ASP A 72 -3.68 -0.20 -3.67
CA ASP A 72 -4.84 -0.36 -4.57
C ASP A 72 -5.64 0.94 -4.67
N ARG A 73 -5.87 1.63 -3.55
CA ARG A 73 -6.58 2.93 -3.54
C ARG A 73 -5.82 3.99 -4.32
N TYR A 74 -4.49 4.05 -4.20
CA TYR A 74 -3.67 4.97 -4.99
C TYR A 74 -3.74 4.67 -6.49
N GLN A 75 -3.67 3.40 -6.89
CA GLN A 75 -3.78 2.98 -8.30
C GLN A 75 -5.16 3.31 -8.88
N GLN A 76 -6.23 3.03 -8.13
CA GLN A 76 -7.60 3.38 -8.54
C GLN A 76 -7.77 4.89 -8.71
N ALA A 77 -7.22 5.68 -7.79
CA ALA A 77 -7.23 7.14 -7.91
C ALA A 77 -6.46 7.59 -9.16
N ALA A 78 -5.25 7.07 -9.39
CA ALA A 78 -4.44 7.39 -10.57
C ALA A 78 -5.19 7.07 -11.88
N ALA A 79 -5.86 5.91 -11.94
CA ALA A 79 -6.67 5.52 -13.08
C ALA A 79 -7.84 6.48 -13.33
N ARG A 80 -8.55 6.92 -12.28
CA ARG A 80 -9.64 7.89 -12.39
C ARG A 80 -9.16 9.26 -12.87
N TYR A 81 -8.01 9.73 -12.39
CA TYR A 81 -7.42 10.98 -12.86
C TYR A 81 -7.07 10.89 -14.35
N ARG A 82 -6.37 9.84 -14.78
CA ARG A 82 -6.04 9.64 -16.21
C ARG A 82 -7.27 9.56 -17.11
N ALA A 83 -8.32 8.88 -16.67
CA ALA A 83 -9.58 8.81 -17.41
C ALA A 83 -10.27 10.18 -17.52
N THR A 84 -10.22 10.97 -16.46
CA THR A 84 -10.78 12.33 -16.44
C THR A 84 -10.00 13.26 -17.35
N ASP A 85 -8.66 13.20 -17.31
CA ASP A 85 -7.79 14.00 -18.17
C ASP A 85 -8.00 13.66 -19.65
N ALA A 86 -8.15 12.37 -19.99
CA ALA A 86 -8.45 11.93 -21.35
C ALA A 86 -9.80 12.46 -21.85
N ALA A 87 -10.84 12.37 -21.01
CA ALA A 87 -12.17 12.89 -21.36
C ALA A 87 -12.19 14.43 -21.50
N LEU A 88 -11.41 15.14 -20.70
CA LEU A 88 -11.24 16.59 -20.83
C LEU A 88 -10.51 16.97 -22.12
N ALA A 89 -9.44 16.25 -22.47
CA ALA A 89 -8.70 16.47 -23.71
C ALA A 89 -9.59 16.24 -24.94
N GLU A 90 -10.33 15.13 -24.98
CA GLU A 90 -11.29 14.83 -26.06
C GLU A 90 -12.32 15.95 -26.23
N ARG A 91 -12.87 16.45 -25.12
CA ARG A 91 -13.86 17.52 -25.13
C ARG A 91 -13.28 18.87 -25.57
N ILE A 92 -12.03 19.16 -25.23
CA ILE A 92 -11.33 20.36 -25.71
C ILE A 92 -11.11 20.26 -27.22
N ASP A 93 -10.68 19.10 -27.71
CA ASP A 93 -10.46 18.87 -29.15
C ASP A 93 -11.78 18.96 -29.95
N ASP A 94 -12.88 18.45 -29.40
CA ASP A 94 -14.21 18.59 -30.00
C ASP A 94 -14.63 20.06 -30.11
N LEU A 95 -14.48 20.83 -29.04
CA LEU A 95 -14.80 22.26 -29.03
C LEU A 95 -13.93 23.06 -30.01
N ALA A 96 -12.63 22.71 -30.13
CA ALA A 96 -11.74 23.36 -31.10
C ALA A 96 -12.22 23.10 -32.54
N ARG A 97 -12.63 21.88 -32.86
CA ARG A 97 -13.20 21.52 -34.18
C ARG A 97 -14.51 22.22 -34.47
N GLU A 98 -15.38 22.42 -33.46
CA GLU A 98 -16.62 23.16 -33.63
C GLU A 98 -16.39 24.65 -33.94
N LEU A 99 -15.33 25.25 -33.38
CA LEU A 99 -14.99 26.66 -33.61
C LEU A 99 -14.29 26.94 -34.95
N GLU A 100 -13.73 25.90 -35.58
CA GLU A 100 -13.08 25.99 -36.90
C GLU A 100 -14.06 25.83 -38.08
N ASN A 101 -15.30 25.40 -37.83
CA ASN A 101 -16.37 25.24 -38.84
C ASN A 101 -17.40 26.37 -38.77
#